data_AF-A0A7S3AWP4-F1
#
_entry.id   AF-A0A7S3AWP4-F1
#
_cell.length_a   1.000
_cell.length_b   1.000
_cell.length_c   1.000
_cell.angle_alpha   90.00
_cell.angle_beta   90.00
_cell.angle_gamma   90.00
#
_symmetry.space_group_name_H-M   'P 1'
#
loop_
_entity.id
_entity.type
_entity.pdbx_description
1 polymer ?
#
loop_
_entity_poly.entity_id
_entity_poly.type
_entity_poly.pdbx_seq_one_letter_code
_entity_poly.pdbx_strand_id
1 'polypeptide(L)'
;ADWTVEALLKAVAEVRPPAHALIDCGALCTGLTNLEVAERLLGLMDHVDGVVFIQEGGVKRVLLRDGGCLVDLDRCDLPKERRFTYFDQVATTGTDIPQGANAQAVLTLGKDLTFRDYCQGAYRMRGLGKGQTIRLFVIPQVQQLLMAEVANGHGCKPEARASQLERLPAHERAIAELEDVSAWLLINSMCAEKLCFPLWCLQCAQNVWRKRAFNQLCKRFAEFGCEVTQPAGGRRAGGRASARVSSADSVAPT
;
A
#
# COMPACT_ATOMS: atom_id res chain seq x y z
N ALA A 1 -11.65 -15.00 -20.37
CA ALA A 1 -10.56 -14.48 -21.24
C ALA A 1 -9.33 -14.33 -20.36
N ASP A 2 -8.18 -14.78 -20.84
CA ASP A 2 -6.92 -14.54 -20.14
C ASP A 2 -6.58 -13.03 -20.21
N TRP A 3 -6.10 -12.48 -19.10
CA TRP A 3 -5.71 -11.07 -19.01
C TRP A 3 -4.21 -10.95 -19.30
N THR A 4 -3.77 -9.81 -19.86
CA THR A 4 -2.35 -9.47 -20.00
C THR A 4 -2.09 -8.05 -19.50
N VAL A 5 -0.82 -7.72 -19.25
CA VAL A 5 -0.42 -6.37 -18.84
C VAL A 5 -0.80 -5.36 -19.93
N GLU A 6 -0.59 -5.69 -21.21
CA GLU A 6 -0.96 -4.83 -22.33
C GLU A 6 -2.48 -4.61 -22.42
N ALA A 7 -3.28 -5.64 -22.16
CA ALA A 7 -4.74 -5.51 -22.13
C ALA A 7 -5.18 -4.60 -20.96
N LEU A 8 -4.53 -4.70 -19.80
CA LEU A 8 -4.74 -3.79 -18.67
C LEU A 8 -4.40 -2.34 -19.06
N LEU A 9 -3.19 -2.08 -19.59
CA LEU A 9 -2.77 -0.71 -19.93
C LEU A 9 -3.66 -0.08 -21.01
N LYS A 10 -4.12 -0.87 -22.00
CA LYS A 10 -5.12 -0.44 -22.98
C LYS A 10 -6.45 -0.11 -22.32
N ALA A 11 -6.97 -0.99 -21.47
CA ALA A 11 -8.22 -0.75 -20.77
C ALA A 11 -8.16 0.52 -19.91
N VAL A 12 -7.02 0.80 -19.25
CA VAL A 12 -6.77 2.02 -18.48
C VAL A 12 -6.78 3.27 -19.38
N ALA A 13 -6.15 3.21 -20.56
CA ALA A 13 -6.12 4.31 -21.52
C ALA A 13 -7.49 4.62 -22.14
N GLU A 14 -8.36 3.61 -22.26
CA GLU A 14 -9.69 3.73 -22.85
C GLU A 14 -10.78 4.18 -21.87
N VAL A 15 -10.49 4.26 -20.56
CA VAL A 15 -11.47 4.65 -19.54
C VAL A 15 -12.08 6.01 -19.86
N ARG A 16 -13.41 6.09 -19.73
CA ARG A 16 -14.20 7.33 -19.85
C ARG A 16 -14.97 7.61 -18.56
N PRO A 17 -14.90 8.84 -17.99
CA PRO A 17 -13.98 9.94 -18.35
C PRO A 17 -12.49 9.55 -18.19
N PRO A 18 -11.54 10.25 -18.85
CA PRO A 18 -10.12 9.86 -18.83
C PRO A 18 -9.55 9.72 -17.41
N ALA A 19 -8.83 8.62 -17.20
CA ALA A 19 -8.07 8.42 -15.98
C ALA A 19 -6.79 9.27 -15.98
N HIS A 20 -6.35 9.66 -14.80
CA HIS A 20 -5.16 10.48 -14.54
C HIS A 20 -4.12 9.72 -13.71
N ALA A 21 -4.49 8.57 -13.15
CA ALA A 21 -3.55 7.71 -12.45
C ALA A 21 -3.90 6.23 -12.60
N LEU A 22 -2.89 5.39 -12.56
CA LEU A 22 -2.97 3.95 -12.39
C LEU A 22 -2.29 3.60 -11.06
N ILE A 23 -3.04 2.97 -10.16
CA ILE A 23 -2.57 2.53 -8.85
C ILE A 23 -2.54 1.00 -8.87
N ASP A 24 -1.36 0.44 -9.05
CA ASP A 24 -1.18 -1.01 -9.19
C ASP A 24 -1.08 -1.73 -7.84
N CYS A 25 -2.15 -1.65 -7.03
CA CYS A 25 -2.24 -2.37 -5.77
C CYS A 25 -2.20 -3.90 -5.95
N GLY A 26 -2.75 -4.39 -7.07
CA GLY A 26 -2.82 -5.81 -7.39
C GLY A 26 -1.54 -6.42 -7.94
N ALA A 27 -0.47 -5.63 -8.12
CA ALA A 27 0.78 -6.06 -8.78
C ALA A 27 0.53 -6.73 -10.14
N LEU A 28 -0.37 -6.14 -10.95
CA LEU A 28 -0.73 -6.66 -12.25
C LEU A 28 0.26 -6.26 -13.35
N CYS A 29 1.05 -5.21 -13.15
CA CYS A 29 2.07 -4.75 -14.10
C CYS A 29 3.42 -5.46 -13.92
N THR A 30 3.46 -6.63 -13.27
CA THR A 30 4.69 -7.41 -13.07
C THR A 30 5.36 -7.78 -14.39
N GLY A 31 6.70 -7.83 -14.38
CA GLY A 31 7.50 -8.14 -15.56
C GLY A 31 7.84 -6.94 -16.43
N LEU A 32 7.29 -5.76 -16.11
CA LEU A 32 7.71 -4.48 -16.67
C LEU A 32 8.34 -3.62 -15.57
N THR A 33 9.36 -2.84 -15.94
CA THR A 33 9.87 -1.74 -15.13
C THR A 33 8.89 -0.57 -15.12
N ASN A 34 8.96 0.28 -14.11
CA ASN A 34 8.09 1.46 -14.02
C ASN A 34 8.27 2.41 -15.21
N LEU A 35 9.47 2.46 -15.81
CA LEU A 35 9.74 3.21 -17.04
C LEU A 35 9.02 2.59 -18.24
N GLU A 36 9.10 1.26 -18.42
CA GLU A 36 8.41 0.58 -19.52
C GLU A 36 6.89 0.75 -19.42
N VAL A 37 6.31 0.66 -18.21
CA VAL A 37 4.89 0.96 -18.00
C VAL A 37 4.56 2.41 -18.40
N ALA A 38 5.41 3.36 -18.00
CA ALA A 38 5.24 4.77 -18.36
C ALA A 38 5.30 5.02 -19.87
N GLU A 39 6.26 4.42 -20.58
CA GLU A 39 6.38 4.50 -22.03
C GLU A 39 5.14 3.93 -22.74
N ARG A 40 4.66 2.77 -22.30
CA ARG A 40 3.47 2.13 -22.88
C ARG A 40 2.21 2.98 -22.65
N LEU A 41 2.01 3.49 -21.44
CA LEU A 41 0.87 4.37 -21.14
C LEU A 41 0.92 5.66 -21.95
N LEU A 42 2.09 6.27 -22.08
CA LEU A 42 2.27 7.48 -22.87
C LEU A 42 1.97 7.23 -24.35
N GLY A 43 2.36 6.07 -24.88
CA GLY A 43 2.01 5.66 -26.25
C GLY A 43 0.51 5.42 -26.49
N LEU A 44 -0.27 5.14 -25.44
CA LEU A 44 -1.70 4.82 -25.54
C LEU A 44 -2.62 6.02 -25.26
N MET A 45 -2.11 7.13 -24.71
CA MET A 45 -2.92 8.25 -24.20
C MET A 45 -2.55 9.60 -24.84
N ASP A 46 -3.23 9.98 -25.92
CA ASP A 46 -2.95 11.25 -26.64
C ASP A 46 -3.19 12.52 -25.81
N HIS A 47 -4.03 12.43 -24.78
CA HIS A 47 -4.39 13.56 -23.92
C HIS A 47 -3.34 13.85 -22.82
N VAL A 48 -2.29 13.03 -22.73
CA VAL A 48 -1.23 13.11 -21.71
C VAL A 48 0.08 13.53 -22.35
N ASP A 49 0.75 14.54 -21.78
CA ASP A 49 2.08 15.03 -22.19
C ASP A 49 3.23 14.40 -21.42
N GLY A 50 2.94 13.79 -20.27
CA GLY A 50 3.95 13.06 -19.53
C GLY A 50 3.41 12.10 -18.50
N VAL A 51 4.14 11.01 -18.28
CA VAL A 51 3.80 10.01 -17.28
C VAL A 51 4.76 10.12 -16.10
N VAL A 52 4.20 10.36 -14.92
CA VAL A 52 4.91 10.36 -13.64
C VAL A 52 5.02 8.93 -13.14
N PHE A 53 6.22 8.52 -12.76
CA PHE A 53 6.46 7.23 -12.11
C PHE A 53 7.56 7.38 -11.06
N ILE A 54 7.76 6.34 -10.26
CA ILE A 54 8.72 6.35 -9.16
C ILE A 54 9.82 5.35 -9.51
N GLN A 55 11.06 5.83 -9.55
CA GLN A 55 12.24 4.99 -9.75
C GLN A 55 12.68 4.33 -8.45
N GLU A 56 13.62 3.39 -8.57
CA GLU A 56 14.35 2.84 -7.43
C GLU A 56 14.90 3.96 -6.55
N GLY A 57 14.87 3.75 -5.23
CA GLY A 57 15.25 4.79 -4.25
C GLY A 57 14.20 5.89 -4.02
N GLY A 58 13.02 5.80 -4.64
CA GLY A 58 11.89 6.70 -4.38
C GLY A 58 11.93 8.01 -5.17
N VAL A 59 12.78 8.10 -6.19
CA VAL A 59 12.92 9.32 -7.02
C VAL A 59 11.71 9.43 -7.96
N LYS A 60 11.01 10.57 -7.91
CA LYS A 60 9.85 10.85 -8.76
C LYS A 60 10.31 11.41 -10.10
N ARG A 61 10.02 10.69 -11.17
CA ARG A 61 10.42 11.07 -12.53
C ARG A 61 9.19 11.26 -13.40
N VAL A 62 9.33 12.13 -14.41
CA VAL A 62 8.34 12.32 -15.45
C VAL A 62 8.98 11.98 -16.78
N LEU A 63 8.38 11.02 -17.48
CA LEU A 63 8.67 10.76 -18.89
C LEU A 63 7.85 11.74 -19.73
N LEU A 64 8.52 12.69 -20.38
CA LEU A 64 7.89 13.67 -21.25
C LEU A 64 7.67 13.09 -22.66
N ARG A 65 6.54 13.40 -23.27
CA ARG A 65 6.23 13.03 -24.67
C ARG A 65 7.16 13.72 -25.63
N ASP A 66 7.35 15.02 -25.44
CA ASP A 66 8.22 15.82 -26.31
C ASP A 66 9.69 15.49 -26.00
N GLY A 67 10.39 14.96 -27.01
CA GLY A 67 11.80 14.56 -26.90
C GLY A 67 12.08 13.28 -26.09
N GLY A 68 11.08 12.62 -25.49
CA GLY A 68 11.27 11.38 -24.72
C GLY A 68 12.19 11.53 -23.51
N CYS A 69 12.32 12.74 -22.97
CA CYS A 69 13.27 13.03 -21.91
C CYS A 69 12.70 12.71 -20.52
N LEU A 70 13.59 12.31 -19.61
CA LEU A 70 13.26 12.05 -18.21
C LEU A 70 13.67 13.24 -17.36
N VAL A 71 12.70 13.84 -16.67
CA VAL A 71 12.90 14.97 -15.76
C VAL A 71 12.45 14.62 -14.34
N ASP A 72 13.00 15.32 -13.35
CA ASP A 72 12.51 15.22 -11.97
C ASP A 72 11.13 15.87 -11.88
N LEU A 73 10.20 15.26 -11.13
CA LEU A 73 8.85 15.80 -10.97
C LEU A 73 8.85 17.24 -10.43
N ASP A 74 9.78 17.54 -9.52
CA ASP A 74 9.90 18.87 -8.88
C ASP A 74 10.41 19.95 -9.84
N ARG A 75 10.97 19.55 -11.00
CA ARG A 75 11.46 20.44 -12.07
C ARG A 75 10.55 20.41 -13.31
N CYS A 76 9.43 19.71 -13.24
CA CYS A 76 8.52 19.53 -14.35
C CYS A 76 7.36 20.52 -14.26
N ASP A 77 7.27 21.40 -15.25
CA ASP A 77 6.23 22.44 -15.33
C ASP A 77 4.90 21.94 -15.94
N LEU A 78 4.77 20.63 -16.23
CA LEU A 78 3.53 20.10 -16.78
C LEU A 78 2.38 20.25 -15.77
N PRO A 79 1.21 20.76 -16.19
CA PRO A 79 0.04 20.83 -15.32
C PRO A 79 -0.44 19.43 -14.94
N LYS A 80 -1.14 19.29 -13.81
CA LYS A 80 -1.59 17.97 -13.29
C LYS A 80 -2.54 17.28 -14.26
N GLU A 81 -3.31 18.05 -15.00
CA GLU A 81 -4.34 17.62 -15.94
C GLU A 81 -3.75 17.06 -17.24
N ARG A 82 -2.51 17.43 -17.58
CA ARG A 82 -1.76 16.92 -18.74
C ARG A 82 -0.81 15.78 -18.36
N ARG A 83 -0.82 15.35 -17.10
CA ARG A 83 0.02 14.27 -16.59
C ARG A 83 -0.81 13.04 -16.26
N PHE A 84 -0.19 11.88 -16.41
CA PHE A 84 -0.71 10.63 -15.87
C PHE A 84 0.26 10.11 -14.80
N THR A 85 -0.22 9.58 -13.68
CA THR A 85 0.66 9.04 -12.63
C THR A 85 0.53 7.53 -12.53
N TYR A 86 1.64 6.82 -12.65
CA TYR A 86 1.72 5.40 -12.35
C TYR A 86 2.31 5.18 -10.95
N PHE A 87 1.53 4.54 -10.08
CA PHE A 87 1.98 4.04 -8.79
C PHE A 87 2.11 2.52 -8.89
N ASP A 88 3.32 2.00 -8.76
CA ASP A 88 3.54 0.56 -8.59
C ASP A 88 3.12 0.11 -7.19
N GLN A 89 3.13 -1.20 -6.95
CA GLN A 89 2.71 -1.78 -5.68
C GLN A 89 3.53 -1.22 -4.50
N VAL A 90 4.85 -1.10 -4.66
CA VAL A 90 5.78 -0.67 -3.59
C VAL A 90 5.57 0.81 -3.25
N ALA A 91 5.31 1.65 -4.25
CA ALA A 91 5.11 3.08 -4.07
C ALA A 91 3.71 3.49 -3.64
N THR A 92 2.81 2.52 -3.37
CA THR A 92 1.54 2.80 -2.69
C THR A 92 1.74 3.30 -1.25
N THR A 93 2.96 3.17 -0.68
CA THR A 93 3.31 3.66 0.67
C THR A 93 4.28 4.85 0.60
N GLY A 94 4.05 5.88 1.43
CA GLY A 94 5.03 6.96 1.66
C GLY A 94 5.23 8.03 0.58
N THR A 95 4.83 7.79 -0.68
CA THR A 95 5.00 8.77 -1.75
C THR A 95 3.76 9.64 -1.98
N ASP A 96 3.95 10.97 -1.97
CA ASP A 96 2.90 11.96 -2.25
C ASP A 96 3.12 12.60 -3.64
N ILE A 97 2.17 12.39 -4.55
CA ILE A 97 2.12 13.00 -5.90
C ILE A 97 0.73 13.64 -6.05
N PRO A 98 0.61 14.96 -5.88
CA PRO A 98 -0.69 15.64 -5.91
C PRO A 98 -1.38 15.52 -7.27
N GLN A 99 -2.60 14.99 -7.28
CA GLN A 99 -3.44 14.86 -8.47
C GLN A 99 -4.33 16.09 -8.68
N GLY A 100 -4.92 16.22 -9.87
CA GLY A 100 -5.91 17.27 -10.18
C GLY A 100 -7.18 17.14 -9.32
N ALA A 101 -7.95 18.22 -9.16
CA ALA A 101 -9.09 18.25 -8.23
C ALA A 101 -10.20 17.23 -8.59
N ASN A 102 -10.44 17.00 -9.88
CA ASN A 102 -11.43 16.07 -10.40
C ASN A 102 -10.79 14.81 -11.01
N ALA A 103 -9.56 14.49 -10.60
CA ALA A 103 -8.82 13.37 -11.16
C ALA A 103 -9.53 12.03 -10.87
N GLN A 104 -9.57 11.16 -11.87
CA GLN A 104 -10.00 9.78 -11.74
C GLN A 104 -8.78 8.86 -11.76
N ALA A 105 -8.69 7.91 -10.85
CA ALA A 105 -7.67 6.85 -10.87
C ALA A 105 -8.28 5.49 -11.22
N VAL A 106 -7.52 4.65 -11.90
CA VAL A 106 -7.77 3.22 -11.98
C VAL A 106 -6.96 2.53 -10.88
N LEU A 107 -7.60 1.68 -10.08
CA LEU A 107 -6.95 0.90 -9.03
C LEU A 107 -7.10 -0.59 -9.33
N THR A 108 -5.99 -1.32 -9.38
CA THR A 108 -6.00 -2.77 -9.66
C THR A 108 -6.25 -3.58 -8.38
N LEU A 109 -7.06 -4.62 -8.49
CA LEU A 109 -7.36 -5.53 -7.39
C LEU A 109 -6.55 -6.82 -7.51
N GLY A 110 -5.82 -7.19 -6.45
CA GLY A 110 -5.03 -8.42 -6.37
C GLY A 110 -5.61 -9.43 -5.39
N LYS A 111 -5.31 -10.72 -5.58
CA LYS A 111 -5.89 -11.84 -4.81
C LYS A 111 -5.63 -11.76 -3.29
N ASP A 112 -4.45 -11.27 -2.89
CA ASP A 112 -4.01 -11.20 -1.50
C ASP A 112 -4.15 -9.77 -0.92
N LEU A 113 -4.84 -8.87 -1.63
CA LEU A 113 -4.98 -7.49 -1.18
C LEU A 113 -5.87 -7.44 0.07
N THR A 114 -5.41 -6.76 1.12
CA THR A 114 -6.23 -6.49 2.31
C THR A 114 -6.96 -5.15 2.19
N PHE A 115 -7.96 -4.92 3.03
CA PHE A 115 -8.66 -3.63 3.08
C PHE A 115 -7.70 -2.48 3.40
N ARG A 116 -6.68 -2.75 4.23
CA ARG A 116 -5.62 -1.79 4.54
C ARG A 116 -4.83 -1.41 3.29
N ASP A 117 -4.36 -2.39 2.51
CA ASP A 117 -3.53 -2.14 1.33
C ASP A 117 -4.32 -1.40 0.25
N TYR A 118 -5.58 -1.81 0.04
CA TYR A 118 -6.55 -1.11 -0.80
C TYR A 118 -6.69 0.37 -0.41
N CYS A 119 -6.95 0.64 0.87
CA CYS A 119 -7.09 2.00 1.37
C CYS A 119 -5.80 2.82 1.19
N GLN A 120 -4.64 2.23 1.44
CA GLN A 120 -3.35 2.94 1.31
C GLN A 120 -3.09 3.40 -0.12
N GLY A 121 -3.40 2.53 -1.10
CA GLY A 121 -3.36 2.87 -2.52
C GLY A 121 -4.42 3.90 -2.88
N ALA A 122 -5.69 3.67 -2.50
CA ALA A 122 -6.80 4.58 -2.77
C ALA A 122 -6.51 6.01 -2.26
N TYR A 123 -5.94 6.15 -1.06
CA TYR A 123 -5.58 7.45 -0.48
C TYR A 123 -4.41 8.16 -1.16
N ARG A 124 -3.81 7.63 -2.25
CA ARG A 124 -3.02 8.45 -3.17
C ARG A 124 -3.88 9.53 -3.84
N MET A 125 -5.16 9.24 -4.02
CA MET A 125 -6.18 10.22 -4.37
C MET A 125 -6.61 10.99 -3.11
N ARG A 126 -5.84 12.01 -2.72
CA ARG A 126 -6.07 12.81 -1.49
C ARG A 126 -7.45 13.50 -1.44
N GLY A 127 -8.10 13.68 -2.59
CA GLY A 127 -9.38 14.34 -2.75
C GLY A 127 -10.56 13.39 -2.94
N LEU A 128 -10.48 12.12 -2.52
CA LEU A 128 -11.62 11.20 -2.58
C LEU A 128 -12.86 11.77 -1.89
N GLY A 129 -14.00 11.69 -2.55
CA GLY A 129 -15.26 12.29 -2.08
C GLY A 129 -15.33 13.82 -2.21
N LYS A 130 -14.27 14.47 -2.70
CA LYS A 130 -14.17 15.92 -2.96
C LYS A 130 -13.86 16.22 -4.43
N GLY A 131 -14.36 15.38 -5.34
CA GLY A 131 -14.16 15.48 -6.79
C GLY A 131 -13.30 14.36 -7.37
N GLN A 132 -12.32 13.84 -6.62
CA GLN A 132 -11.53 12.70 -7.08
C GLN A 132 -12.29 11.39 -6.93
N THR A 133 -12.10 10.49 -7.89
CA THR A 133 -12.80 9.20 -7.95
C THR A 133 -11.83 8.05 -8.25
N ILE A 134 -12.22 6.83 -7.90
CA ILE A 134 -11.51 5.60 -8.24
C ILE A 134 -12.43 4.71 -9.06
N ARG A 135 -11.88 4.09 -10.09
CA ARG A 135 -12.48 2.98 -10.84
C ARG A 135 -11.66 1.73 -10.58
N LEU A 136 -12.31 0.66 -10.15
CA LEU A 136 -11.62 -0.60 -9.91
C LEU A 136 -11.40 -1.35 -11.21
N PHE A 137 -10.21 -1.94 -11.35
CA PHE A 137 -9.91 -2.92 -12.37
C PHE A 137 -9.72 -4.28 -11.70
N VAL A 138 -10.60 -5.23 -12.05
CA VAL A 138 -10.62 -6.58 -11.49
C VAL A 138 -10.38 -7.57 -12.60
N ILE A 139 -9.32 -8.38 -12.47
CA ILE A 139 -9.05 -9.47 -13.42
C ILE A 139 -10.04 -10.61 -13.22
N PRO A 140 -10.37 -11.39 -14.27
CA PRO A 140 -11.38 -12.44 -14.20
C PRO A 140 -11.15 -13.47 -13.08
N GLN A 141 -9.89 -13.84 -12.83
CA GLN A 141 -9.52 -14.80 -11.79
C GLN A 141 -9.80 -14.26 -10.38
N VAL A 142 -9.50 -12.98 -10.14
CA VAL A 142 -9.81 -12.32 -8.86
C VAL A 142 -11.31 -12.14 -8.71
N GLN A 143 -12.03 -11.80 -9.79
CA GLN A 143 -13.49 -11.72 -9.78
C GLN A 143 -14.13 -13.05 -9.35
N GLN A 144 -13.62 -14.19 -9.85
CA GLN A 144 -14.11 -15.52 -9.48
C GLN A 144 -13.88 -15.81 -7.99
N LEU A 145 -12.68 -15.53 -7.47
CA LEU A 145 -12.37 -15.72 -6.05
C LEU A 145 -13.24 -14.84 -5.14
N LEU A 146 -13.39 -13.57 -5.51
CA LEU A 146 -14.21 -12.61 -4.80
C LEU A 146 -15.67 -13.09 -4.73
N MET A 147 -16.25 -13.46 -5.88
CA MET A 147 -17.64 -13.95 -5.93
C MET A 147 -17.83 -15.24 -5.12
N ALA A 148 -16.84 -16.13 -5.09
CA ALA A 148 -16.91 -17.35 -4.30
C ALA A 148 -16.94 -17.07 -2.79
N GLU A 149 -16.04 -16.24 -2.29
CA GLU A 149 -15.94 -15.91 -0.87
C GLU A 149 -17.14 -15.09 -0.39
N VAL A 150 -17.58 -14.11 -1.18
CA VAL A 150 -18.74 -13.28 -0.84
C VAL A 150 -20.02 -14.11 -0.84
N ALA A 151 -20.20 -15.02 -1.80
CA ALA A 151 -21.35 -15.92 -1.81
C ALA A 151 -21.39 -16.83 -0.58
N ASN A 152 -20.23 -17.35 -0.14
CA ASN A 152 -20.11 -18.10 1.12
C ASN A 152 -20.52 -17.25 2.33
N GLY A 153 -20.09 -15.97 2.38
CA GLY A 153 -20.49 -15.03 3.43
C GLY A 153 -21.99 -14.75 3.47
N HIS A 154 -22.67 -14.77 2.31
CA HIS A 154 -24.12 -14.66 2.21
C HIS A 154 -24.87 -15.99 2.40
N GLY A 155 -24.18 -17.12 2.59
CA GLY A 155 -24.79 -18.44 2.69
C GLY A 155 -25.48 -18.90 1.40
N CYS A 156 -25.01 -18.42 0.24
CA CYS A 156 -25.57 -18.74 -1.07
C CYS A 156 -24.50 -19.26 -2.03
N LYS A 157 -24.91 -19.78 -3.19
CA LYS A 157 -23.98 -20.19 -4.24
C LYS A 157 -23.56 -18.99 -5.09
N PRO A 158 -22.35 -18.99 -5.69
CA PRO A 158 -21.88 -17.89 -6.54
C PRO A 158 -22.84 -17.53 -7.67
N GLU A 159 -23.49 -18.52 -8.30
CA GLU A 159 -24.46 -18.30 -9.38
C GLU A 159 -25.71 -17.57 -8.89
N ALA A 160 -26.12 -17.83 -7.64
CA ALA A 160 -27.25 -17.15 -7.03
C ALA A 160 -26.94 -15.67 -6.74
N ARG A 161 -25.73 -15.37 -6.23
CA ARG A 161 -25.28 -13.99 -6.02
C ARG A 161 -25.16 -13.24 -7.35
N ALA A 162 -24.55 -13.85 -8.37
CA ALA A 162 -24.47 -13.25 -9.70
C ALA A 162 -25.85 -12.92 -10.27
N SER A 163 -26.81 -13.85 -10.16
CA SER A 163 -28.20 -13.63 -10.59
C SER A 163 -28.90 -12.52 -9.81
N GLN A 164 -28.56 -12.32 -8.53
CA GLN A 164 -29.09 -11.20 -7.73
C GLN A 164 -28.54 -9.87 -8.23
N LEU A 165 -27.22 -9.77 -8.44
CA LEU A 165 -26.57 -8.57 -8.95
C LEU A 165 -27.09 -8.17 -10.33
N GLU A 166 -27.35 -9.12 -11.21
CA GLU A 166 -27.89 -8.88 -12.56
C GLU A 166 -29.32 -8.34 -12.57
N ARG A 167 -30.12 -8.62 -11.53
CA ARG A 167 -31.50 -8.11 -11.42
C ARG A 167 -31.56 -6.66 -10.93
N LEU A 168 -30.48 -6.14 -10.36
CA LEU A 168 -30.44 -4.79 -9.82
C LEU A 168 -30.28 -3.75 -10.94
N PRO A 169 -30.86 -2.54 -10.78
CA PRO A 169 -30.54 -1.40 -11.63
C PRO A 169 -29.04 -1.10 -11.63
N ALA A 170 -28.50 -0.55 -12.74
CA ALA A 170 -27.05 -0.36 -12.92
C ALA A 170 -26.35 0.38 -11.77
N HIS A 171 -26.99 1.41 -11.20
CA HIS A 171 -26.44 2.17 -10.08
C HIS A 171 -26.41 1.36 -8.77
N GLU A 172 -27.50 0.69 -8.43
CA GLU A 172 -27.59 -0.17 -7.25
C GLU A 172 -26.67 -1.39 -7.35
N ARG A 173 -26.55 -1.95 -8.55
CA ARG A 173 -25.60 -3.01 -8.87
C ARG A 173 -24.16 -2.57 -8.61
N ALA A 174 -23.77 -1.37 -9.06
CA ALA A 174 -22.42 -0.85 -8.84
C ALA A 174 -22.12 -0.67 -7.35
N ILE A 175 -23.10 -0.22 -6.55
CA ILE A 175 -22.96 -0.14 -5.10
C ILE A 175 -22.79 -1.53 -4.49
N ALA A 176 -23.65 -2.49 -4.84
CA ALA A 176 -23.57 -3.86 -4.33
C ALA A 176 -22.25 -4.56 -4.72
N GLU A 177 -21.75 -4.33 -5.94
CA GLU A 177 -20.44 -4.86 -6.36
C GLU A 177 -19.29 -4.25 -5.54
N LEU A 178 -19.36 -2.96 -5.17
CA LEU A 178 -18.37 -2.32 -4.30
C LEU A 178 -18.46 -2.78 -2.84
N GLU A 179 -19.68 -3.09 -2.36
CA GLU A 179 -19.90 -3.72 -1.05
C GLU A 179 -19.28 -5.12 -1.02
N ASP A 180 -19.47 -5.92 -2.08
CA ASP A 180 -18.88 -7.25 -2.23
C ASP A 180 -17.34 -7.18 -2.23
N VAL A 181 -16.76 -6.22 -2.96
CA VAL A 181 -15.31 -5.96 -2.93
C VAL A 181 -14.84 -5.61 -1.52
N SER A 182 -15.55 -4.73 -0.82
CA SER A 182 -15.18 -4.30 0.54
C SER A 182 -15.25 -5.46 1.53
N ALA A 183 -16.30 -6.28 1.45
CA ALA A 183 -16.45 -7.48 2.26
C ALA A 183 -15.31 -8.47 2.02
N TRP A 184 -14.97 -8.73 0.76
CA TRP A 184 -13.87 -9.62 0.39
C TRP A 184 -12.51 -9.12 0.91
N LEU A 185 -12.21 -7.83 0.78
CA LEU A 185 -11.00 -7.21 1.32
C LEU A 185 -10.91 -7.31 2.86
N LEU A 186 -12.04 -7.23 3.56
CA LEU A 186 -12.10 -7.42 5.01
C LEU A 186 -11.86 -8.90 5.39
N ILE A 187 -12.45 -9.84 4.64
CA ILE A 187 -12.19 -11.28 4.81
C ILE A 187 -10.69 -11.57 4.63
N ASN A 188 -10.07 -11.02 3.59
CA ASN A 188 -8.62 -11.15 3.37
C ASN A 188 -7.80 -10.60 4.55
N SER A 189 -8.24 -9.48 5.14
CA SER A 189 -7.59 -8.90 6.32
C SER A 189 -7.66 -9.86 7.52
N MET A 190 -8.82 -10.49 7.77
CA MET A 190 -8.98 -11.49 8.83
C MET A 190 -8.13 -12.73 8.58
N CYS A 191 -8.06 -13.21 7.33
CA CYS A 191 -7.21 -14.33 6.94
C CYS A 191 -5.72 -14.04 7.18
N ALA A 192 -5.25 -12.84 6.81
CA ALA A 192 -3.87 -12.41 7.06
C ALA A 192 -3.56 -12.33 8.56
N GLU A 193 -4.45 -11.73 9.36
CA GLU A 193 -4.28 -11.62 10.81
C GLU A 193 -4.26 -12.99 11.50
N LYS A 194 -5.10 -13.93 11.05
CA LYS A 194 -5.12 -15.32 11.55
C LYS A 194 -3.78 -16.04 11.35
N LEU A 195 -3.06 -15.74 10.27
CA LEU A 195 -1.72 -16.29 10.02
C LEU A 195 -0.65 -15.63 10.89
N CYS A 196 -0.74 -14.32 11.11
CA CYS A 196 0.24 -13.58 11.92
C CYS A 196 0.08 -13.82 13.43
N PHE A 197 -1.15 -14.10 13.90
CA PHE A 197 -1.46 -14.21 15.32
C PHE A 197 -0.65 -15.28 16.07
N PRO A 198 -0.50 -16.53 15.58
CA PRO A 198 0.32 -17.54 16.25
C PRO A 198 1.80 -17.14 16.36
N LEU A 199 2.34 -16.50 15.32
CA LEU A 199 3.72 -16.01 15.33
C LEU A 199 3.91 -14.91 16.36
N TRP A 200 2.95 -14.00 16.48
CA TRP A 200 2.94 -12.97 17.51
C TRP A 200 2.87 -13.57 18.92
N CYS A 201 2.02 -14.58 19.15
CA CYS A 201 1.95 -15.31 20.42
C CYS A 201 3.30 -15.96 20.78
N LEU A 202 3.95 -16.60 19.81
CA LEU A 202 5.29 -17.19 20.00
C LEU A 202 6.33 -16.13 20.35
N GLN A 203 6.32 -14.98 19.67
CA GLN A 203 7.21 -13.85 19.96
C GLN A 203 6.98 -13.32 21.38
N CYS A 204 5.72 -13.15 21.80
CA CYS A 204 5.35 -12.74 23.15
C CYS A 204 5.83 -13.75 24.22
N ALA A 205 5.67 -15.05 23.99
CA ALA A 205 6.17 -16.08 24.89
C ALA A 205 7.70 -16.06 25.03
N GLN A 206 8.41 -15.91 23.90
CA GLN A 206 9.88 -15.79 23.90
C GLN A 206 10.37 -14.51 24.62
N ASN A 207 9.59 -13.44 24.57
CA ASN A 207 9.94 -12.19 25.25
C ASN A 207 10.01 -12.31 26.78
N VAL A 208 9.31 -13.28 27.38
CA VAL A 208 9.30 -13.47 28.84
C VAL A 208 10.71 -13.76 29.38
N TRP A 209 11.36 -14.80 28.85
CA TRP A 209 12.71 -15.16 29.30
C TRP A 209 13.77 -14.20 28.77
N ARG A 210 13.61 -13.66 27.55
CA ARG A 210 14.54 -12.66 26.97
C ARG A 210 14.61 -11.41 27.84
N LYS A 211 13.46 -10.86 28.25
CA LYS A 211 13.41 -9.70 29.16
C LYS A 211 14.06 -10.01 30.51
N ARG A 212 13.82 -11.20 31.07
CA ARG A 212 14.46 -11.64 32.31
C ARG A 212 15.98 -11.75 32.17
N ALA A 213 16.47 -12.39 31.12
CA ALA A 213 17.89 -12.55 30.84
C ALA A 213 18.58 -11.20 30.60
N PHE A 214 17.95 -10.32 29.81
CA PHE A 214 18.44 -8.97 29.57
C PHE A 214 18.53 -8.16 30.87
N ASN A 215 17.49 -8.18 31.70
CA ASN A 215 17.50 -7.51 33.00
C ASN A 215 18.60 -8.07 33.93
N GLN A 216 18.82 -9.39 33.92
CA GLN A 216 19.92 -10.00 34.67
C GLN A 216 21.29 -9.57 34.13
N LEU A 217 21.46 -9.48 32.81
CA LEU A 217 22.68 -9.02 32.17
C LEU A 217 22.95 -7.55 32.53
N CYS A 218 21.96 -6.67 32.46
CA CYS A 218 22.08 -5.27 32.85
C CYS A 218 22.44 -5.12 34.33
N LYS A 219 21.81 -5.90 35.22
CA LYS A 219 22.14 -5.91 36.66
C LYS A 219 23.60 -6.33 36.89
N ARG A 220 24.01 -7.45 36.31
CA ARG A 220 25.40 -7.94 36.41
C ARG A 220 26.40 -6.97 35.78
N PHE A 221 26.06 -6.34 34.67
CA PHE A 221 26.91 -5.30 34.08
C PHE A 221 27.04 -4.08 35.00
N ALA A 222 25.98 -3.66 35.69
CA ALA A 222 26.08 -2.59 36.69
C ALA A 222 26.95 -3.01 37.90
N GLU A 223 26.89 -4.28 38.28
CA GLU A 223 27.69 -4.84 39.39
C GLU A 223 29.18 -4.98 39.04
N PHE A 224 29.53 -5.47 37.84
CA PHE A 224 30.92 -5.81 37.46
C PHE A 224 31.54 -4.88 36.41
N GLY A 225 30.74 -4.24 35.57
CA GLY A 225 31.18 -3.36 34.47
C GLY A 225 31.68 -2.00 34.93
N CYS A 226 31.39 -1.61 36.18
CA CYS A 226 31.98 -0.43 36.81
C CYS A 226 33.39 -0.66 37.37
N GLU A 227 33.90 -1.90 37.41
CA GLU A 227 35.21 -2.23 38.00
C GLU A 227 36.34 -2.36 36.98
N VAL A 228 36.10 -2.20 35.67
CA VAL A 228 37.17 -2.29 34.67
C VAL A 228 37.84 -0.93 34.43
N THR A 229 39.02 -0.81 35.04
CA THR A 229 40.13 0.15 34.81
C THR A 229 40.05 1.55 35.46
N GLN A 230 40.36 1.64 36.75
CA GLN A 230 41.24 2.73 37.20
C GLN A 230 42.70 2.24 37.10
N PRO A 231 43.56 2.86 36.25
CA PRO A 231 44.99 2.65 36.39
C PRO A 231 45.41 3.22 37.74
N ALA A 232 46.13 2.43 38.53
CA ALA A 232 46.62 2.83 39.83
C ALA A 232 47.55 4.06 39.70
N GLY A 233 47.01 5.25 40.03
CA GLY A 233 47.81 6.44 40.29
C GLY A 233 47.24 7.74 39.71
N GLY A 234 46.64 8.57 40.56
CA GLY A 234 46.66 10.03 40.37
C GLY A 234 45.33 10.81 40.43
N ARG A 235 45.05 11.35 41.62
CA ARG A 235 44.36 12.62 41.96
C ARG A 235 42.94 12.96 41.42
N ARG A 236 42.05 13.21 42.40
CA ARG A 236 40.76 13.96 42.44
C ARG A 236 40.43 14.91 41.26
N ALA A 237 39.16 14.88 40.81
CA ALA A 237 38.24 16.04 40.75
C ALA A 237 36.80 15.58 40.45
N GLY A 238 35.81 16.36 40.91
CA GLY A 238 34.40 15.96 41.06
C GLY A 238 33.55 15.86 39.78
N GLY A 239 32.37 15.24 39.97
CA GLY A 239 31.30 15.19 38.98
C GLY A 239 30.19 14.21 39.40
N ARG A 240 29.15 14.71 40.10
CA ARG A 240 27.91 13.96 40.32
C ARG A 240 27.21 13.77 38.97
N ALA A 241 27.13 12.54 38.48
CA ALA A 241 26.20 12.18 37.40
C ALA A 241 25.06 11.34 37.99
N SER A 242 23.91 11.98 38.19
CA SER A 242 22.65 11.30 38.52
C SER A 242 22.09 10.68 37.24
N ALA A 243 22.16 9.36 37.11
CA ALA A 243 21.41 8.63 36.09
C ALA A 243 20.05 8.21 36.69
N ARG A 244 19.05 9.08 36.59
CA ARG A 244 17.65 8.66 36.70
C ARG A 244 17.30 7.85 35.46
N VAL A 245 17.24 6.53 35.60
CA VAL A 245 16.48 5.68 34.66
C VAL A 245 15.02 5.80 35.08
N SER A 246 14.22 6.53 34.31
CA SER A 246 12.78 6.61 34.53
C SER A 246 12.16 5.24 34.30
N SER A 247 11.65 4.63 35.36
CA SER A 247 10.65 3.57 35.28
C SER A 247 9.37 4.16 34.72
N ALA A 248 9.02 3.82 33.48
CA ALA A 248 7.66 3.96 32.98
C ALA A 248 6.92 2.65 33.25
N ASP A 249 6.10 2.68 34.30
CA ASP A 249 5.07 1.72 34.66
C ASP A 249 4.23 1.34 33.44
N SER A 250 4.10 0.04 33.13
CA SER A 250 3.04 -0.84 33.64
C SER A 250 1.62 -0.27 33.49
N VAL A 251 1.00 -0.54 32.34
CA VAL A 251 -0.46 -0.58 32.21
C VAL A 251 -0.84 -2.02 31.93
N ALA A 252 -1.42 -2.68 32.93
CA ALA A 252 -2.08 -3.97 32.79
C ALA A 252 -3.48 -3.75 32.19
N PRO A 253 -4.00 -4.67 31.36
CA PRO A 253 -5.39 -4.63 30.92
C PRO A 253 -6.28 -5.28 31.99
N THR A 254 -7.36 -4.59 32.36
CA THR A 254 -8.64 -5.19 32.78
C THR A 254 -9.47 -5.49 31.56
#